data_AF-A0A1M6H4P0-F1
#
_entry.id   AF-A0A1M6H4P0-F1
#
_cell.length_a   1.000
_cell.length_b   1.000
_cell.length_c   1.000
_cell.angle_alpha   90.00
_cell.angle_beta   90.00
_cell.angle_gamma   90.00
#
_symmetry.space_group_name_H-M   'P 1'
#
loop_
_entity.id
_entity.type
_entity.pdbx_description
1 polymer ?
#
loop_
_entity_poly.entity_id
_entity_poly.type
_entity_poly.pdbx_seq_one_letter_code
_entity_poly.pdbx_strand_id
1 'polypeptide(L)' 'MKTKKQSILILLIFITVFAGKTFFGKGIDSGIENWRFYVSLIGFLILLTTSIIFYKNLKKDSQ' A
#
# COMPACT_ATOMS: atom_id res chain seq x y z
N MET A 1 -8.46 4.54 21.60
CA MET A 1 -7.24 4.26 20.78
C MET A 1 -7.48 3.23 19.67
N LYS A 2 -8.20 2.12 19.91
CA LYS A 2 -8.49 1.09 18.89
C LYS A 2 -9.20 1.63 17.64
N THR A 3 -10.22 2.46 17.81
CA THR A 3 -10.96 3.11 16.69
C THR A 3 -10.08 4.01 15.81
N LYS A 4 -9.20 4.82 16.41
CA LYS A 4 -8.25 5.66 15.65
C LYS A 4 -7.31 4.81 14.79
N LYS A 5 -6.74 3.73 15.34
CA LYS A 5 -5.87 2.82 14.60
C LYS A 5 -6.63 2.08 13.48
N GLN A 6 -7.88 1.69 13.71
CA GLN A 6 -8.75 1.10 12.68
C GLN A 6 -9.05 2.07 11.53
N SER A 7 -9.32 3.35 11.82
CA SER A 7 -9.51 4.37 10.78
C SER A 7 -8.26 4.57 9.92
N ILE A 8 -7.07 4.54 10.54
CA ILE A 8 -5.78 4.63 9.81
C ILE A 8 -5.57 3.39 8.93
N LEU A 9 -5.94 2.20 9.41
CA LEU A 9 -5.86 0.97 8.61
C LEU A 9 -6.76 1.04 7.37
N ILE A 10 -8.00 1.52 7.53
CA ILE A 10 -8.93 1.69 6.40
C ILE A 10 -8.37 2.67 5.37
N LEU A 11 -7.79 3.78 5.83
CA LEU A 11 -7.14 4.76 4.95
C LEU A 11 -5.94 4.14 4.19
N LEU A 12 -5.08 3.38 4.90
CA LEU A 12 -3.94 2.67 4.31
C LEU A 12 -4.38 1.67 3.24
N ILE A 13 -5.47 0.93 3.49
CA ILE A 13 -6.05 -0.01 2.51
C ILE A 13 -6.50 0.76 1.26
N PHE A 14 -7.24 1.87 1.44
CA PHE A 14 -7.72 2.68 0.31
C PHE A 14 -6.58 3.22 -0.55
N ILE A 15 -5.53 3.77 0.07
CA ILE A 15 -4.36 4.29 -0.64
C ILE A 15 -3.58 3.16 -1.33
N THR A 16 -3.48 1.99 -0.69
CA THR A 16 -2.81 0.81 -1.28
C THR A 16 -3.55 0.32 -2.53
N VAL A 17 -4.88 0.27 -2.49
CA VAL A 17 -5.71 -0.08 -3.67
C VAL A 17 -5.51 0.95 -4.79
N PHE A 18 -5.47 2.23 -4.47
CA PHE A 18 -5.22 3.29 -5.45
C PHE A 18 -3.82 3.19 -6.08
N ALA A 19 -2.79 2.94 -5.28
CA ALA A 19 -1.44 2.72 -5.76
C ALA A 19 -1.34 1.45 -6.62
N GLY A 20 -2.02 0.37 -6.22
CA GLY A 20 -2.16 -0.84 -7.02
C GLY A 20 -2.76 -0.53 -8.39
N LYS A 21 -3.90 0.18 -8.43
CA LYS A 21 -4.52 0.61 -9.70
C LYS A 21 -3.55 1.43 -10.56
N THR A 22 -2.76 2.30 -9.95
CA THR A 22 -1.77 3.11 -10.67
C THR A 22 -0.63 2.27 -11.23
N PHE A 23 -0.13 1.28 -10.46
CA PHE A 23 0.88 0.34 -10.92
C PHE A 23 0.34 -0.54 -12.06
N PHE A 24 -0.79 -1.21 -11.84
CA PHE A 24 -1.37 -2.11 -12.85
C PHE A 24 -1.88 -1.38 -14.10
N GLY A 25 -2.31 -0.11 -14.00
CA GLY A 25 -2.86 0.63 -15.14
C GLY A 25 -1.92 1.63 -15.81
N LYS A 26 -0.83 2.06 -15.18
CA LYS A 26 0.14 2.99 -15.79
C LYS A 26 1.57 2.50 -15.68
N GLY A 27 1.89 1.78 -14.60
CA GLY A 27 3.19 1.16 -14.41
C GLY A 27 3.44 0.06 -15.43
N ILE A 28 2.57 -0.96 -15.47
CA ILE A 28 2.69 -2.09 -16.42
C ILE A 28 2.67 -1.60 -17.87
N ASP A 29 1.71 -0.74 -18.21
CA ASP A 29 1.59 -0.15 -19.55
C ASP A 29 2.84 0.62 -19.99
N SER A 30 3.59 1.19 -19.05
CA SER A 30 4.82 1.92 -19.37
C SER A 30 6.01 1.03 -19.73
N GLY A 31 5.95 -0.28 -19.47
CA GLY A 31 7.00 -1.26 -19.77
C GLY A 31 8.14 -1.27 -18.74
N ILE A 32 8.77 -2.44 -18.58
CA ILE A 32 9.81 -2.69 -17.55
C ILE A 32 11.07 -1.83 -17.78
N GLU A 33 11.32 -1.37 -19.01
CA GLU A 33 12.46 -0.50 -19.32
C GLU A 33 12.21 0.96 -18.89
N ASN A 34 10.97 1.31 -18.54
CA ASN A 34 10.61 2.67 -18.19
C ASN A 34 10.76 2.92 -16.68
N TRP A 35 11.41 4.03 -16.31
CA TRP A 35 11.54 4.44 -14.91
C TRP A 35 10.18 4.55 -14.18
N ARG A 36 9.10 4.85 -14.92
CA ARG A 36 7.72 4.91 -14.40
C ARG A 36 7.22 3.57 -13.86
N PHE A 37 7.64 2.46 -14.47
CA PHE A 37 7.33 1.11 -13.97
C PHE A 37 7.93 0.92 -12.58
N TYR A 38 9.22 1.21 -12.40
CA TYR A 38 9.89 1.05 -11.11
C TYR A 38 9.35 1.99 -10.04
N VAL A 39 9.07 3.25 -10.37
CA VAL A 39 8.51 4.21 -9.40
C VAL A 39 7.13 3.76 -8.92
N SER A 40 6.26 3.32 -9.83
CA SER A 40 4.93 2.84 -9.47
C SER A 40 4.98 1.49 -8.73
N LEU A 41 5.89 0.59 -9.09
CA LEU A 41 6.13 -0.68 -8.40
C LEU A 41 6.60 -0.45 -6.96
N ILE A 42 7.64 0.38 -6.79
CA ILE A 42 8.20 0.70 -5.47
C ILE A 42 7.14 1.40 -4.62
N GLY A 43 6.41 2.36 -5.17
CA GLY A 43 5.31 3.03 -4.47
C GLY A 43 4.24 2.06 -3.98
N PHE A 44 3.84 1.10 -4.82
CA PHE A 44 2.90 0.06 -4.44
C PHE A 44 3.45 -0.87 -3.35
N LEU A 45 4.69 -1.35 -3.49
CA LEU A 45 5.33 -2.24 -2.53
C LEU A 45 5.50 -1.58 -1.15
N ILE A 46 5.90 -0.30 -1.10
CA ILE A 46 6.03 0.44 0.15
C ILE A 46 4.68 0.47 0.88
N LEU A 47 3.61 0.88 0.20
CA LEU A 47 2.28 0.97 0.78
C LEU A 47 1.75 -0.39 1.26
N LEU A 48 2.00 -1.44 0.48
CA LEU A 48 1.63 -2.80 0.85
C LEU A 48 2.37 -3.25 2.13
N THR A 49 3.69 -3.01 2.19
CA THR A 49 4.52 -3.39 3.33
C THR A 49 4.13 -2.62 4.58
N THR A 50 3.92 -1.31 4.47
CA THR A 50 3.44 -0.46 5.57
C THR A 50 2.08 -0.93 6.08
N SER A 51 1.15 -1.29 5.19
CA SER A 51 -0.16 -1.83 5.57
C SER A 51 -0.04 -3.14 6.34
N ILE A 52 0.82 -4.06 5.90
CA ILE A 52 1.05 -5.35 6.57
C ILE A 52 1.69 -5.15 7.95
N ILE A 53 2.71 -4.30 8.05
CA ILE A 53 3.38 -4.00 9.33
C ILE A 53 2.39 -3.37 10.31
N PHE A 54 1.61 -2.41 9.83
CA PHE A 54 0.60 -1.73 10.66
C PHE A 54 -0.48 -2.70 11.14
N TYR A 55 -0.96 -3.60 10.27
CA TYR A 55 -1.91 -4.65 10.64
C TYR A 55 -1.32 -5.62 11.69
N LYS A 56 -0.07 -6.06 11.53
CA LYS A 56 0.61 -6.93 12.51
C LYS A 56 0.72 -6.25 13.88
N ASN A 57 1.09 -4.97 13.92
CA ASN A 57 1.16 -4.19 15.16
C ASN A 57 -0.21 -4.04 15.83
N LEU A 58 -1.25 -3.78 15.03
CA LEU A 58 -2.64 -3.74 15.52
C LEU A 58 -3.11 -5.05 16.15
N LYS A 59 -2.73 -6.19 15.55
CA LYS A 59 -3.07 -7.52 16.06
C LYS A 59 -2.33 -7.81 17.37
N LYS A 60 -1.05 -7.44 17.46
CA LYS A 60 -0.23 -7.58 18.68
C LYS A 60 -0.80 -6.78 19.85
N ASP A 61 -1.30 -5.57 19.60
CA ASP A 61 -1.94 -4.73 20.63
C ASP A 61 -3.35 -5.21 21.05
N SER A 62 -3.90 -6.20 20.37
CA SER A 62 -5.23 -6.73 20.63
C SER A 62 -5.23 -8.07 21.38
N GLN A 63 -4.06 -8.70 21.55
CA GLN A 63 -3.82 -9.85 22.44
C GLN A 63 -3.37 -9.35 23.82
#